data_AF-A0A2M8EFM1-F1
#
_entry.id   AF-A0A2M8EFM1-F1
#
_cell.length_a   1.000
_cell.length_b   1.000
_cell.length_c   1.000
_cell.angle_alpha   90.00
_cell.angle_beta   90.00
_cell.angle_gamma   90.00
#
_symmetry.space_group_name_H-M   'P 1'
#
loop_
_entity.id
_entity.type
_entity.pdbx_description
1 polymer ?
#
loop_
_entity_poly.entity_id
_entity_poly.type
_entity_poly.pdbx_seq_one_letter_code
_entity_poly.pdbx_strand_id
1 'polypeptide(L)' 'CEVMRYLIAGDDVAVANLTRQQSFFATHMQPWVNLLCDAIAQHPKARFYAAVAELTRAFMSVEAQGFDMLA' A
#
# COMPACT_ATOMS: atom_id res chain seq x y z
N CYS A 1 -6.02 -3.66 -3.61
CA CYS A 1 -4.90 -4.28 -2.87
C CYS A 1 -5.11 -5.79 -2.64
N GLU A 2 -5.64 -6.54 -3.62
CA GLU A 2 -5.96 -7.96 -3.40
C GLU A 2 -4.72 -8.83 -3.16
N VAL A 3 -3.61 -8.55 -3.85
CA VAL A 3 -2.36 -9.30 -3.64
C VAL A 3 -1.83 -9.11 -2.23
N MET A 4 -1.83 -7.89 -1.70
CA MET A 4 -1.44 -7.65 -0.30
C MET A 4 -2.37 -8.38 0.68
N ARG A 5 -3.69 -8.32 0.47
CA ARG A 5 -4.66 -9.05 1.30
C ARG A 5 -4.37 -10.55 1.31
N TYR A 6 -4.05 -11.12 0.15
CA TYR A 6 -3.65 -12.53 0.04
C TYR A 6 -2.33 -12.83 0.76
N LEU A 7 -1.31 -11.98 0.61
CA LEU A 7 -0.02 -12.18 1.28
C LEU A 7 -0.10 -12.01 2.81
N ILE A 8 -1.13 -11.32 3.33
CA ILE A 8 -1.35 -11.12 4.77
C ILE A 8 -2.23 -12.21 5.38
N ALA A 9 -3.34 -12.57 4.72
CA ALA A 9 -4.38 -13.42 5.28
C ALA A 9 -4.50 -14.79 4.59
N GLY A 10 -3.60 -15.12 3.66
CA GLY A 10 -3.58 -16.40 2.96
C GLY A 10 -3.06 -17.54 3.86
N ASP A 11 -3.56 -18.76 3.62
CA ASP A 11 -3.23 -19.93 4.45
C ASP A 11 -1.89 -20.59 4.09
N ASP A 12 -1.34 -20.31 2.90
CA ASP A 12 -0.06 -20.86 2.47
C ASP A 12 1.11 -20.05 3.04
N VAL A 13 1.65 -20.50 4.17
CA VAL A 13 2.75 -19.84 4.89
C VAL A 13 4.03 -19.71 4.05
N ALA A 14 4.24 -20.55 3.03
CA ALA A 14 5.39 -20.43 2.14
C ALA A 14 5.32 -19.16 1.26
N VAL A 15 4.11 -18.64 1.04
CA VAL A 15 3.83 -17.45 0.21
C VAL A 15 3.35 -16.27 1.07
N ALA A 16 2.46 -16.50 2.02
CA ALA A 16 1.87 -15.51 2.91
C ALA A 16 2.77 -15.27 4.15
N ASN A 17 3.91 -14.63 3.93
CA ASN A 17 4.85 -14.25 4.98
C ASN A 17 5.34 -12.80 4.81
N LEU A 18 5.87 -12.24 5.90
CA LEU A 18 6.30 -10.83 5.96
C LEU A 18 7.37 -10.49 4.92
N THR A 19 8.30 -11.41 4.62
CA THR A 19 9.34 -11.19 3.60
C THR A 19 8.73 -10.99 2.21
N ARG A 20 7.73 -11.81 1.84
CA ARG A 20 7.01 -11.67 0.57
C ARG A 20 6.14 -10.41 0.53
N GLN A 21 5.50 -10.05 1.65
CA GLN A 21 4.75 -8.80 1.77
C GLN A 21 5.64 -7.58 1.55
N GLN A 22 6.78 -7.50 2.26
CA GLN A 22 7.75 -6.41 2.13
C GLN A 22 8.27 -6.29 0.70
N SER A 23 8.71 -7.41 0.11
CA SER A 23 9.24 -7.43 -1.26
C SER A 23 8.20 -6.99 -2.29
N PHE A 24 6.96 -7.44 -2.16
CA PHE A 24 5.87 -7.02 -3.04
C PHE A 24 5.54 -5.54 -2.86
N PHE A 25 5.41 -5.08 -1.61
CA PHE A 25 5.10 -3.68 -1.29
C PHE A 25 6.15 -2.72 -1.88
N ALA A 26 7.43 -2.98 -1.60
CA ALA A 26 8.53 -2.13 -2.05
C ALA A 26 8.66 -2.12 -3.58
N THR A 27 8.46 -3.26 -4.24
CA THR A 27 8.63 -3.37 -5.70
C THR A 27 7.42 -2.85 -6.47
N HIS A 28 6.20 -3.16 -6.00
CA HIS A 28 4.98 -3.04 -6.81
C HIS A 28 3.98 -2.01 -6.30
N MET A 29 4.19 -1.39 -5.14
CA MET A 29 3.26 -0.37 -4.60
C MET A 29 3.96 0.94 -4.26
N GLN A 30 5.03 0.88 -3.47
CA GLN A 30 5.73 2.06 -2.97
C GLN A 30 6.19 3.05 -4.05
N PRO A 31 6.65 2.62 -5.25
CA PRO A 31 7.17 3.56 -6.26
C PRO A 31 6.15 4.55 -6.82
N TRP A 32 4.85 4.24 -6.76
CA TRP A 32 3.82 5.03 -7.44
C TRP A 32 2.65 5.46 -6.55
N VAL A 33 2.47 4.87 -5.37
CA VAL A 33 1.23 5.08 -4.58
C VAL A 33 1.04 6.53 -4.14
N ASN A 34 2.12 7.23 -3.77
CA ASN A 34 2.04 8.65 -3.40
C ASN A 34 1.68 9.53 -4.61
N LEU A 35 2.27 9.25 -5.78
CA LEU A 35 1.96 9.96 -7.02
C LEU A 35 0.49 9.77 -7.43
N LEU A 36 -0.05 8.56 -7.27
CA LEU A 36 -1.47 8.32 -7.49
C LEU A 36 -2.34 9.16 -6.54
N CYS A 37 -1.99 9.18 -5.24
CA CYS A 37 -2.74 9.94 -4.26
C CYS A 37 -2.70 11.45 -4.58
N ASP A 38 -1.55 11.97 -5.03
CA ASP A 38 -1.40 13.35 -5.49
C ASP A 38 -2.32 13.64 -6.69
N ALA A 39 -2.30 12.77 -7.70
CA ALA A 39 -3.12 12.93 -8.89
C ALA A 39 -4.63 12.92 -8.59
N ILE A 40 -5.08 12.05 -7.68
CA ILE A 40 -6.48 11.98 -7.26
C ILE A 40 -6.87 13.24 -6.49
N ALA A 41 -6.04 13.67 -5.53
CA ALA A 41 -6.33 14.84 -4.69
C ALA A 41 -6.42 16.14 -5.51
N GLN A 42 -5.65 16.26 -6.58
CA GLN A 42 -5.66 17.43 -7.47
C GLN A 42 -6.85 17.46 -8.43
N HIS A 43 -7.58 16.35 -8.60
CA HIS A 43 -8.67 16.29 -9.57
C HIS A 43 -9.95 16.93 -9.00
N PRO A 44 -10.48 18.02 -9.61
CA PRO A 44 -11.55 18.83 -9.02
C PRO A 44 -12.88 18.10 -8.80
N LYS A 45 -13.11 16.98 -9.51
CA LYS A 45 -14.32 16.15 -9.34
C LYS A 45 -14.14 14.98 -8.38
N ALA A 46 -12.94 14.74 -7.85
CA ALA A 46 -12.64 13.60 -7.01
C ALA A 46 -13.07 13.81 -5.54
N ARG A 47 -14.19 14.50 -5.25
CA ARG A 47 -14.57 14.91 -3.88
C ARG A 47 -14.52 13.77 -2.86
N PHE A 48 -15.09 12.61 -3.19
CA PHE A 48 -15.04 11.41 -2.34
C PHE A 48 -13.67 10.73 -2.39
N TYR A 49 -13.14 10.54 -3.60
CA TYR A 49 -11.88 9.82 -3.81
C TYR A 49 -10.64 10.58 -3.31
N ALA A 50 -10.71 11.90 -3.13
CA ALA A 50 -9.67 12.69 -2.50
C ALA A 50 -9.50 12.28 -1.03
N ALA A 51 -10.60 12.10 -0.29
CA ALA A 51 -10.54 11.58 1.08
C ALA A 51 -10.00 10.14 1.12
N VAL A 52 -10.40 9.30 0.16
CA VAL A 52 -9.86 7.93 0.03
C VAL A 52 -8.35 7.95 -0.28
N ALA A 53 -7.89 8.88 -1.12
CA ALA A 53 -6.48 9.06 -1.44
C ALA A 53 -5.67 9.53 -0.21
N GLU A 54 -6.22 10.44 0.61
CA GLU A 54 -5.57 10.83 1.87
C GLU A 54 -5.46 9.66 2.85
N LEU A 55 -6.54 8.90 3.05
CA LEU A 55 -6.51 7.69 3.88
C LEU A 55 -5.47 6.69 3.35
N THR A 56 -5.46 6.47 2.04
CA THR A 56 -4.53 5.55 1.38
C THR A 56 -3.09 6.01 1.59
N ARG A 57 -2.78 7.30 1.43
CA ARG A 57 -1.44 7.84 1.69
C ARG A 57 -0.99 7.60 3.12
N ALA A 58 -1.86 7.89 4.10
CA ALA A 58 -1.55 7.67 5.50
C ALA A 58 -1.29 6.19 5.80
N PHE A 59 -2.16 5.30 5.29
CA PHE A 59 -1.99 3.85 5.43
C PHE A 59 -0.65 3.36 4.84
N MET A 60 -0.33 3.77 3.61
CA MET A 60 0.92 3.33 2.94
C MET A 60 2.17 3.87 3.63
N SER A 61 2.09 5.04 4.26
CA SER A 61 3.19 5.59 5.06
C SER A 61 3.44 4.77 6.33
N VAL A 62 2.38 4.28 6.98
CA VAL A 62 2.50 3.38 8.15
C VAL A 62 3.05 2.03 7.73
N GLU A 63 2.55 1.44 6.64
CA GLU A 63 3.07 0.18 6.10
C GLU A 63 4.55 0.26 5.75
N ALA A 64 4.99 1.33 5.08
CA ALA A 64 6.40 1.55 4.76
C ALA A 64 7.28 1.56 6.02
N GLN A 65 6.86 2.29 7.06
CA GLN A 65 7.57 2.31 8.35
C GLN A 65 7.58 0.93 9.02
N GLY A 66 6.45 0.22 9.00
CA GLY A 66 6.35 -1.13 9.55
C GLY A 66 7.31 -2.11 8.87
N PHE A 67 7.43 -2.02 7.54
CA PHE A 67 8.37 -2.82 6.77
C PHE A 67 9.83 -2.43 6.98
N ASP A 68 10.14 -1.15 7.19
CA ASP A 68 11.50 -0.69 7.51
C ASP A 68 11.98 -1.22 8.88
N MET A 69 11.07 -1.41 9.84
CA MET A 69 11.39 -1.98 11.17
C MET A 69 11.71 -3.49 11.14
N LEU A 70 11.42 -4.19 10.04
CA LEU A 70 11.74 -5.61 9.87
C LEU A 70 13.15 -5.86 9.31
N ALA A 71 13.85 -4.79 8.90
CA ALA A 71 15.19 -4.86 8.28
C ALA A 71 16.32 -5.02 9.30
#